data_AF-A0A0F5J1H2-F1
#
_entry.id   AF-A0A0F5J1H2-F1
#
_cell.length_a   1.000
_cell.length_b   1.000
_cell.length_c   1.000
_cell.angle_alpha   90.00
_cell.angle_beta   90.00
_cell.angle_gamma   90.00
#
_symmetry.space_group_name_H-M   'P 1'
#
loop_
_entity.id
_entity.type
_entity.pdbx_description
1 polymer ?
#
loop_
_entity_poly.entity_id
_entity_poly.type
_entity_poly.pdbx_seq_one_letter_code
_entity_poly.pdbx_strand_id
1 'polypeptide(L)' 'MSTIQPNNPFLIAGYYGPDYFCDRQQETGQIINALYNERNLTLVAPRRRVKQD' A
#
# COMPACT_ATOMS: atom_id res chain seq x y z
N MET A 1 8.98 -0.38 -17.21
CA MET A 1 10.32 -0.33 -16.58
C MET A 1 10.49 -1.60 -15.79
N SER A 2 11.52 -2.40 -16.08
CA SER A 2 11.76 -3.67 -15.37
C SER A 2 12.25 -3.37 -13.96
N THR A 3 11.38 -3.51 -12.97
CA THR A 3 11.75 -3.39 -11.56
C THR A 3 12.51 -4.67 -11.16
N ILE A 4 13.76 -4.51 -10.73
CA ILE A 4 14.55 -5.60 -10.17
C ILE A 4 13.78 -6.16 -8.97
N GLN A 5 13.49 -7.46 -8.96
CA GLN A 5 12.82 -8.09 -7.81
C GLN A 5 13.79 -8.12 -6.62
N PRO A 6 13.40 -7.53 -5.47
CA PRO A 6 14.25 -7.51 -4.30
C PRO A 6 14.27 -8.88 -3.64
N ASN A 7 15.47 -9.37 -3.32
CA ASN A 7 15.67 -10.65 -2.62
C ASN A 7 15.18 -10.62 -1.16
N ASN A 8 15.04 -9.42 -0.58
CA ASN A 8 14.58 -9.25 0.80
C ASN A 8 13.06 -8.97 0.80
N PRO A 9 12.24 -9.77 1.51
CA PRO A 9 10.80 -9.51 1.64
C PRO A 9 10.49 -8.24 2.46
N PHE A 10 11.45 -7.74 3.26
CA PHE A 10 11.31 -6.52 4.03
C PHE A 10 11.92 -5.32 3.30
N LEU A 11 11.09 -4.63 2.55
CA LEU A 11 11.50 -3.43 1.80
C LEU A 11 11.83 -2.28 2.76
N ILE A 12 12.97 -1.63 2.55
CA ILE A 12 13.39 -0.44 3.31
C ILE A 12 13.11 0.88 2.58
N ALA A 13 12.83 0.83 1.28
CA ALA A 13 12.51 1.98 0.44
C ALA A 13 11.81 1.54 -0.86
N GLY A 14 11.06 2.45 -1.48
CA GLY A 14 10.45 2.25 -2.79
C GLY A 14 9.18 1.39 -2.79
N TYR A 15 8.54 1.34 -3.96
CA TYR A 15 7.39 0.48 -4.24
C TYR A 15 7.82 -0.59 -5.26
N TYR A 16 7.74 -1.86 -4.86
CA TYR A 16 8.15 -2.98 -5.71
C TYR A 16 6.98 -3.86 -6.16
N GLY A 17 5.78 -3.65 -5.61
CA GLY A 17 4.58 -4.38 -5.97
C GLY A 17 3.65 -4.59 -4.77
N PRO A 18 2.39 -4.97 -5.00
CA PRO A 18 1.40 -5.20 -3.94
C PRO A 18 1.75 -6.41 -3.05
N ASP A 19 2.48 -7.39 -3.58
CA ASP A 19 2.85 -8.62 -2.86
C ASP A 19 3.73 -8.38 -1.62
N TYR A 20 4.37 -7.21 -1.54
CA TYR A 20 5.19 -6.80 -0.39
C TYR A 20 4.40 -6.03 0.68
N PHE A 21 3.07 -5.92 0.54
CA PHE A 21 2.20 -5.26 1.52
C PHE A 21 1.17 -6.25 2.08
N CYS A 22 1.28 -6.58 3.36
CA CYS A 22 0.36 -7.50 4.01
C CYS A 22 -1.02 -6.87 4.27
N ASP A 23 -2.08 -7.59 3.92
CA ASP A 23 -3.45 -7.47 4.43
C ASP A 23 -4.13 -6.09 4.44
N ARG A 24 -3.90 -5.28 3.40
CA ARG A 24 -4.57 -3.97 3.20
C ARG A 24 -5.73 -4.00 2.21
N GLN A 25 -6.30 -5.17 1.95
CA GLN A 25 -7.30 -5.37 0.89
C GLN A 25 -8.53 -4.46 1.05
N GLN A 26 -9.03 -4.28 2.29
CA GLN A 26 -10.17 -3.40 2.55
C GLN A 26 -9.83 -1.93 2.31
N GLU A 27 -8.74 -1.43 2.90
CA GLU A 27 -8.32 -0.04 2.72
C GLU A 27 -8.02 0.26 1.24
N THR A 28 -7.36 -0.67 0.55
CA THR A 28 -7.13 -0.59 -0.90
C THR A 28 -8.46 -0.49 -1.66
N GLY A 29 -9.45 -1.33 -1.35
CA GLY A 29 -10.77 -1.28 -1.96
C GLY A 29 -11.49 0.06 -1.71
N GLN A 30 -11.40 0.61 -0.50
CA GLN A 30 -11.98 1.91 -0.17
C GLN A 30 -11.33 3.06 -0.94
N ILE A 31 -10.00 3.04 -1.08
CA ILE A 31 -9.23 4.04 -1.85
C ILE A 31 -9.60 3.95 -3.33
N ILE A 32 -9.61 2.74 -3.90
CA ILE A 32 -9.96 2.51 -5.30
C ILE A 32 -11.38 3.02 -5.57
N ASN A 33 -12.34 2.65 -4.73
CA ASN A 33 -13.71 3.15 -4.85
C ASN A 33 -13.79 4.67 -4.72
N ALA A 34 -13.00 5.30 -3.85
CA ALA A 34 -12.96 6.76 -3.76
C ALA A 34 -12.48 7.43 -5.05
N LEU A 35 -11.41 6.87 -5.64
CA LEU A 35 -10.83 7.36 -6.89
C LEU A 35 -11.82 7.22 -8.07
N TYR A 36 -12.50 6.07 -8.19
CA TYR A 36 -13.50 5.86 -9.25
C TYR A 36 -14.69 6.82 -9.17
N ASN A 37 -14.98 7.35 -7.98
CA ASN A 37 -16.06 8.30 -7.76
C ASN A 37 -15.57 9.74 -7.65
N GLU A 38 -14.36 10.04 -8.12
CA GLU A 38 -13.76 11.38 -8.18
C GLU A 38 -13.78 12.13 -6.83
N ARG A 39 -13.71 11.39 -5.72
CA ARG A 39 -13.69 11.98 -4.38
C ARG A 39 -12.30 12.46 -4.04
N ASN A 40 -12.21 13.65 -3.46
CA ASN A 40 -11.00 14.09 -2.78
C ASN A 40 -10.73 13.16 -1.58
N LEU A 41 -9.50 12.66 -1.46
CA LEU A 41 -9.09 11.79 -0.38
C LEU A 41 -7.73 12.20 0.19
N THR A 42 -7.57 12.01 1.50
CA THR A 42 -6.31 12.23 2.21
C THR A 42 -5.97 10.96 2.99
N LEU A 43 -4.76 10.43 2.79
CA LEU A 43 -4.30 9.25 3.53
C LEU A 43 -3.63 9.69 4.83
N VAL A 44 -4.11 9.14 5.95
CA VAL A 44 -3.57 9.40 7.29
C VAL A 44 -3.24 8.08 8.00
N ALA A 45 -2.05 7.99 8.58
CA ALA A 45 -1.63 6.85 9.39
C ALA A 45 -0.57 7.29 10.42
N PRO A 46 -0.57 6.74 11.63
CA PRO A 46 0.57 6.87 12.53
C PRO A 46 1.88 6.39 11.88
N ARG A 47 2.99 6.97 12.32
CA ARG A 47 4.33 6.64 11.79
C ARG A 47 4.61 5.15 12.03
N ARG A 48 5.06 4.44 10.98
CA ARG A 48 5.39 2.99 11.01
C ARG A 48 4.21 2.11 11.44
N ARG A 49 2.99 2.39 10.98
CA ARG A 49 1.82 1.53 11.21
C ARG A 49 1.97 0.17 10.56
N VAL A 50 2.22 -0.81 11.42
CA VAL A 50 1.96 -2.23 11.14
C VAL A 50 0.47 -2.49 11.39
N LYS A 51 -0.10 -3.49 10.73
CA LYS A 51 -1.42 -3.99 11.10
C LYS A 51 -1.34 -4.51 12.55
N GLN A 52 -2.26 -4.09 13.40
CA GLN A 52 -2.40 -4.58 14.78
C GLN A 52 -3.67 -5.43 14.78
N ASP A 53 -3.58 -6.66 15.26
CA ASP A 53 -4.73 -7.58 15.37
C ASP A 53 -5.80 -7.04 16.32
#